data_AF-A0A2T2T869-F1
#
_entry.id   AF-A0A2T2T869-F1
#
_cell.length_a   1.000
_cell.length_b   1.000
_cell.length_c   1.000
_cell.angle_alpha   90.00
_cell.angle_beta   90.00
_cell.angle_gamma   90.00
#
_symmetry.space_group_name_H-M   'P 1'
#
loop_
_entity.id
_entity.type
_entity.pdbx_description
1 polymer ?
#
loop_
_entity_poly.entity_id
_entity_poly.type
_entity_poly.pdbx_seq_one_letter_code
_entity_poly.pdbx_strand_id
1 'polypeptide(L)'
;MLWFGRAFLHEEHVCIRGWTWRGRYRRVVPIERIDRVKWRAVLDDVNLFLHLDDGEMVPLQLRKGAGTWNVELHNLLGQSVMNHHSLPSEDPSVVPNG
;
A
#
# COMPACT_ATOMS: atom_id res chain seq x y z
N MET A 1 -14.67 -2.63 -6.45
CA MET A 1 -14.03 -3.76 -5.74
C MET A 1 -13.84 -4.91 -6.72
N LEU A 2 -12.66 -5.54 -6.76
CA LEU A 2 -12.42 -6.74 -7.56
C LEU A 2 -12.97 -7.95 -6.81
N TRP A 3 -13.70 -8.81 -7.50
CA TRP A 3 -14.24 -10.05 -6.93
C TRP A 3 -13.19 -11.17 -6.97
N PHE A 4 -12.39 -11.20 -8.04
CA PHE A 4 -11.19 -12.02 -8.15
C PHE A 4 -10.13 -11.25 -8.95
N GLY A 5 -8.90 -11.17 -8.44
CA GLY A 5 -7.85 -10.40 -9.10
C GLY A 5 -6.45 -10.79 -8.69
N ARG A 6 -5.47 -10.32 -9.47
CA ARG A 6 -4.05 -10.42 -9.20
C ARG A 6 -3.42 -9.05 -9.40
N ALA A 7 -2.46 -8.72 -8.54
CA ALA A 7 -1.58 -7.58 -8.69
C ALA A 7 -0.16 -8.10 -8.93
N PHE A 8 0.58 -7.43 -9.81
CA PHE A 8 1.97 -7.71 -10.13
C PHE A 8 2.77 -6.42 -9.96
N LEU A 9 3.91 -6.52 -9.30
CA LEU A 9 4.88 -5.43 -9.16
C LEU A 9 6.01 -5.70 -10.15
N HIS A 10 6.23 -4.75 -11.05
CA HIS A 10 7.38 -4.66 -11.94
C HIS A 10 8.16 -3.40 -11.60
N GLU A 11 9.43 -3.34 -12.03
CA GLU A 11 10.32 -2.19 -11.78
C GLU A 11 9.74 -0.87 -12.31
N GLU A 12 9.02 -0.90 -13.43
CA GLU A 12 8.46 0.30 -14.07
C GLU A 12 6.98 0.53 -13.77
N HIS A 13 6.24 -0.50 -13.33
CA HIS A 13 4.80 -0.38 -13.13
C HIS A 13 4.19 -1.44 -12.20
N VAL A 14 3.04 -1.09 -11.63
CA VAL A 14 2.12 -2.03 -10.98
C VAL A 14 1.00 -2.40 -11.94
N CYS A 15 0.79 -3.70 -12.17
CA CYS A 15 -0.30 -4.21 -13.01
C CYS A 15 -1.37 -4.88 -12.15
N ILE A 16 -2.60 -4.38 -12.21
CA ILE A 16 -3.76 -4.92 -11.50
C ILE A 16 -4.72 -5.47 -12.55
N ARG A 17 -5.09 -6.75 -12.44
CA ARG A 17 -6.04 -7.37 -13.35
C ARG A 17 -6.98 -8.31 -12.63
N GLY A 18 -8.21 -8.40 -13.11
CA GLY A 18 -9.20 -9.28 -12.51
C GLY A 18 -10.58 -9.11 -13.08
N TRP A 19 -11.56 -9.49 -12.28
CA TRP A 19 -12.97 -9.39 -12.58
C TRP A 19 -13.66 -8.56 -11.52
N THR A 20 -14.44 -7.59 -11.97
CA THR A 20 -15.46 -6.91 -11.17
C THR A 20 -16.82 -7.45 -11.59
N TRP A 21 -17.86 -7.08 -10.85
CA TRP A 21 -19.25 -7.34 -11.25
C TRP A 21 -19.64 -6.70 -12.59
N ARG A 22 -18.91 -5.68 -13.03
CA ARG A 22 -19.12 -5.02 -14.34
C ARG A 22 -18.28 -5.64 -15.46
N GLY A 23 -17.59 -6.75 -15.18
CA GLY A 23 -16.74 -7.45 -16.13
C GLY A 23 -15.24 -7.28 -15.85
N ARG A 24 -14.43 -7.53 -16.88
CA ARG A 24 -12.97 -7.59 -16.78
C ARG A 24 -12.42 -6.21 -16.42
N TYR A 25 -11.50 -6.22 -15.47
CA TYR A 25 -10.77 -5.04 -15.03
C TYR A 25 -9.29 -5.20 -15.30
N ARG A 26 -8.67 -4.13 -15.81
CA ARG A 26 -7.22 -3.99 -15.92
C ARG A 26 -6.85 -2.55 -15.63
N ARG A 27 -5.85 -2.36 -14.78
CA ARG A 27 -5.22 -1.07 -14.50
C ARG A 27 -3.72 -1.26 -14.47
N VAL A 28 -3.00 -0.32 -15.09
CA VAL A 28 -1.55 -0.23 -15.01
C VAL A 28 -1.23 1.12 -14.38
N VAL A 29 -0.39 1.10 -13.35
CA VAL A 29 0.06 2.29 -12.62
C VAL A 29 1.57 2.38 -12.79
N PRO A 30 2.10 3.35 -13.56
CA PRO A 30 3.54 3.56 -13.66
C PRO A 30 4.13 3.92 -12.29
N ILE A 31 5.33 3.44 -11.96
CA ILE A 31 5.99 3.75 -10.68
C ILE A 31 6.24 5.25 -10.55
N GLU A 32 6.63 5.92 -11.63
CA GLU A 32 6.87 7.37 -11.68
C GLU A 32 5.64 8.22 -11.28
N ARG A 33 4.43 7.65 -11.38
CA ARG A 33 3.19 8.33 -11.00
C ARG A 33 2.80 8.11 -9.54
N ILE A 34 3.50 7.23 -8.83
CA ILE A 34 3.24 6.95 -7.41
C ILE A 34 4.04 7.94 -6.57
N ASP A 35 3.37 8.82 -5.84
CA ASP A 35 4.03 9.81 -4.98
C ASP A 35 4.42 9.21 -3.61
N ARG A 36 3.58 8.31 -3.10
CA ARG A 36 3.69 7.76 -1.75
C ARG A 36 3.01 6.39 -1.66
N VAL A 37 3.59 5.54 -0.83
CA VAL A 37 3.00 4.27 -0.44
C VAL A 37 2.63 4.29 1.05
N LYS A 38 1.47 3.71 1.37
CA LYS A 38 1.07 3.46 2.77
C LYS A 38 0.67 2.01 2.94
N TRP A 39 1.41 1.30 3.77
CA TRP A 39 1.07 -0.07 4.19
C TRP A 39 0.41 -0.08 5.57
N ARG A 40 -0.55 -0.98 5.76
CA ARG A 40 -1.17 -1.30 7.05
C ARG A 40 -1.06 -2.80 7.27
N ALA A 41 -0.62 -3.22 8.46
CA ALA A 41 -0.49 -4.64 8.82
C ALA A 41 -1.86 -5.25 9.18
N VAL A 42 -2.81 -5.23 8.24
CA VAL A 42 -4.13 -5.85 8.34
C VAL A 42 -4.27 -6.96 7.29
N LEU A 43 -4.95 -8.06 7.66
CA LEU A 43 -5.10 -9.23 6.79
C LEU A 43 -6.42 -9.22 6.00
N ASP A 44 -7.52 -8.81 6.62
CA ASP A 44 -8.87 -8.93 6.06
C ASP A 44 -9.41 -7.64 5.42
N ASP A 45 -8.57 -6.61 5.31
CA ASP A 45 -8.94 -5.33 4.71
C ASP A 45 -7.84 -4.82 3.75
N VAL A 46 -8.09 -3.68 3.10
CA VAL A 46 -7.10 -2.93 2.30
C VAL A 46 -5.85 -2.70 3.13
N ASN A 47 -4.76 -3.31 2.67
CA ASN A 47 -3.49 -3.30 3.39
C ASN A 47 -2.41 -2.50 2.68
N LEU A 48 -2.62 -2.10 1.42
CA LEU A 48 -1.68 -1.26 0.68
C LEU A 48 -2.42 -0.16 -0.08
N PHE A 49 -1.95 1.07 0.07
CA PHE A 49 -2.46 2.23 -0.66
C PHE A 49 -1.33 2.80 -1.52
N LEU A 50 -1.57 2.92 -2.83
CA LEU A 50 -0.73 3.69 -3.74
C LEU A 50 -1.38 5.06 -3.91
N HIS A 51 -0.70 6.10 -3.46
CA HIS A 51 -1.10 7.47 -3.73
C HIS A 51 -0.44 7.90 -5.04
N LEU A 52 -1.20 8.60 -5.90
CA LEU A 52 -0.73 9.05 -7.20
C LEU A 52 -0.52 10.56 -7.22
N ASP A 53 0.33 11.01 -8.12
CA ASP A 53 0.68 12.42 -8.37
C ASP A 53 -0.52 13.35 -8.67
N ASP A 54 -1.62 12.79 -9.17
CA ASP A 54 -2.87 13.49 -9.46
C ASP A 54 -3.85 13.52 -8.28
N GLY A 55 -3.43 13.00 -7.12
CA GLY A 55 -4.24 12.88 -5.91
C GLY A 55 -5.15 11.66 -5.89
N GLU A 56 -5.17 10.83 -6.94
CA GLU A 56 -5.90 9.56 -6.92
C GLU A 56 -5.25 8.57 -5.95
N MET A 57 -6.08 7.68 -5.40
CA MET A 57 -5.65 6.60 -4.52
C MET A 57 -6.06 5.25 -5.09
N VAL A 58 -5.11 4.31 -5.14
CA VAL A 58 -5.34 2.92 -5.56
C VAL A 58 -5.26 1.99 -4.35
N PRO A 59 -6.43 1.62 -3.76
CA PRO A 59 -6.46 0.68 -2.64
C PRO A 59 -6.27 -0.77 -3.12
N LEU A 60 -5.36 -1.48 -2.47
CA LEU A 60 -5.06 -2.88 -2.72
C LEU A 60 -5.17 -3.72 -1.44
N GLN A 61 -5.88 -4.83 -1.53
CA GLN A 61 -5.84 -5.89 -0.53
C GLN A 61 -4.96 -7.03 -1.06
N LEU A 62 -3.70 -7.04 -0.65
CA LEU A 62 -2.75 -8.09 -1.02
C LEU A 62 -2.82 -9.23 0.00
N ARG A 63 -3.31 -10.40 -0.42
CA ARG A 63 -3.43 -11.58 0.45
C ARG A 63 -2.09 -12.17 0.87
N LYS A 64 -1.01 -11.86 0.14
CA LYS A 64 0.36 -12.32 0.38
C LYS A 64 1.34 -11.24 -0.07
N GLY A 65 2.50 -11.16 0.58
CA GLY A 65 3.62 -10.33 0.13
C GLY A 65 3.44 -8.81 0.30
N ALA A 66 2.44 -8.34 1.04
CA ALA A 66 2.19 -6.91 1.24
C ALA A 66 3.40 -6.16 1.84
N GLY A 67 4.09 -6.76 2.81
CA GLY A 67 5.32 -6.20 3.38
C GLY A 67 6.47 -6.14 2.37
N THR A 68 6.67 -7.20 1.57
CA THR A 68 7.67 -7.22 0.49
C THR A 68 7.41 -6.13 -0.54
N TRP A 69 6.14 -5.94 -0.92
CA TRP A 69 5.74 -4.86 -1.83
C TRP A 69 6.02 -3.48 -1.25
N ASN A 70 5.75 -3.28 0.04
CA ASN A 70 6.04 -2.00 0.68
C ASN A 70 7.54 -1.67 0.59
N VAL A 71 8.41 -2.62 0.94
CA VAL A 71 9.87 -2.45 0.84
C VAL A 71 10.29 -2.14 -0.60
N GLU A 72 9.83 -2.94 -1.56
CA GLU A 72 10.25 -2.82 -2.95
C GLU A 72 9.80 -1.51 -3.59
N LEU A 73 8.54 -1.10 -3.35
CA LEU A 73 8.05 0.17 -3.86
C LEU A 73 8.81 1.35 -3.26
N HIS A 74 9.12 1.32 -1.97
CA HIS A 74 9.93 2.36 -1.34
C HIS A 74 11.34 2.45 -1.95
N ASN A 75 11.97 1.31 -2.25
CA ASN A 75 13.25 1.28 -2.96
C ASN A 75 13.14 1.92 -4.36
N LEU A 76 12.12 1.53 -5.13
CA LEU A 76 11.87 2.05 -6.49
C LEU A 76 11.57 3.55 -6.49
N LEU A 77 10.90 4.05 -5.46
CA LEU A 77 10.61 5.47 -5.29
C LEU A 77 11.80 6.29 -4.78
N GLY A 78 12.95 5.65 -4.49
CA GLY A 78 14.08 6.31 -3.85
C GLY A 78 13.77 6.78 -2.42
N GLN A 79 12.67 6.31 -1.83
CA GLN A 79 12.21 6.66 -0.49
C GLN A 79 12.70 5.57 0.47
N SER A 80 13.89 5.73 1.05
CA SER A 80 14.45 4.79 2.02
C SER A 80 13.42 4.36 3.08
N VAL A 81 13.21 3.05 3.23
CA VAL A 81 12.20 2.39 4.09
C VAL A 81 12.39 2.67 5.59
N MET A 82 13.45 3.38 6.00
CA MET A 82 13.81 3.51 7.42
C MET A 82 13.02 4.57 8.22
N ASN A 83 12.10 5.34 7.64
CA ASN A 83 11.49 6.49 8.33
C ASN A 83 10.04 6.32 8.84
N HIS A 84 9.54 5.10 9.10
CA HIS A 84 8.21 4.96 9.72
C HIS A 84 8.02 3.76 10.66
N HIS A 85 9.02 3.50 11.52
CA HIS A 85 8.75 2.88 12.81
C HIS A 85 8.60 3.96 13.89
N SER A 86 7.54 4.76 13.82
CA SER A 86 7.02 5.38 15.04
C SER A 86 6.18 4.31 15.73
N LEU A 87 6.82 3.58 16.64
CA LEU A 87 6.12 2.93 17.75
C LEU A 87 5.21 3.98 18.40
N PRO A 88 4.00 3.62 18.88
CA PRO A 88 3.24 4.54 19.71
C PRO A 88 4.14 4.89 20.91
N SER A 89 4.53 6.15 21.03
CA SER A 89 5.11 6.65 22.27
C SER A 89 4.06 6.40 23.36
N GLU A 90 4.34 5.47 24.27
CA GLU A 90 3.68 5.47 25.57
C GLU A 90 3.94 6.84 26.19
N ASP A 91 2.89 7.64 26.29
CA ASP A 91 2.87 8.91 26.99
C ASP A 91 3.04 8.64 28.49
N PRO A 92 4.11 9.07 29.16
CA PRO A 92 4.29 8.85 30.59
C PRO A 92 3.52 9.89 31.43
N SER A 93 2.40 10.41 30.94
CA SER A 93 1.58 11.41 31.63
C SER A 93 0.27 10.81 32.17
N VAL A 94 0.37 9.75 32.99
CA VAL A 94 -0.70 9.41 33.93
C VAL A 94 -0.07 9.19 35.30
N VAL A 95 0.00 10.29 36.06
CA VAL A 95 0.04 10.26 37.52
C VAL A 95 -1.34 9.79 38.02
N PRO A 96 -1.45 8.70 38.80
CA PRO A 96 -2.62 8.51 39.63
C PRO A 96 -2.38 9.23 40.97
N ASN A 97 -3.23 10.22 41.24
CA ASN A 97 -3.48 10.71 42.58
C ASN A 97 -4.05 9.56 43.43
N GLY A 98 -3.50 9.36 44.64
CA GLY A 98 -4.00 8.40 45.64
C GLY A 98 -2.99 8.18 46.74
#